data_AF-A0A932SG13-F1
#
_entry.id   AF-A0A932SG13-F1
#
_cell.length_a   1.000
_cell.length_b   1.000
_cell.length_c   1.000
_cell.angle_alpha   90.00
_cell.angle_beta   90.00
_cell.angle_gamma   90.00
#
_symmetry.space_group_name_H-M   'P 1'
#
loop_
_entity.id
_entity.type
_entity.pdbx_description
1 polymer ?
#
loop_
_entity_poly.entity_id
_entity_poly.type
_entity_poly.pdbx_seq_one_letter_code
_entity_poly.pdbx_strand_id
1 'polypeptide(L)'
;MTRRLLLTIVFLFSLAPPLFALDPFEWNPKPADPRAYAPVRQAHQPSLAAWDYPTVFRKLQADLETAPQWNKTEPAYQRLLQALRVLNERFSHFESDLARADKNGETLDAFLDRTPTGLFQFPCPDGVCFSGTAYALTYDEIGALPDPQAEDLLYRIDTVNRLLTDFKKPAIAQTTRAIENAKTRWEIYMREGMSQFPWEAAFNSWTIGADNIQYPPMRQWILAHPELGVEVSTKSLKEITAKQSLSIELIGQVWYRWKRLDHPESGLGWWGISAAASLRDDLRPGIGLIAHYGRFVTLGVLWHDVNRDGRWFNDPPFITMGIDLFRFAGDRAPAYQKKWERALEVRERFLQ
;
A
#
# COMPACT_ATOMS: atom_id res chain seq x y z
N MET A 1 -52.14 58.78 10.28
CA MET A 1 -51.00 58.31 9.47
C MET A 1 -50.37 57.10 10.17
N THR A 2 -49.80 56.17 9.39
CA THR A 2 -49.00 54.99 9.79
C THR A 2 -49.70 53.84 10.53
N ARG A 3 -50.38 52.97 9.78
CA ARG A 3 -50.57 51.52 10.05
C ARG A 3 -51.23 50.88 8.82
N ARG A 4 -50.45 50.29 7.91
CA ARG A 4 -50.86 49.34 6.84
C ARG A 4 -49.74 49.26 5.79
N LEU A 5 -48.63 48.58 6.09
CA LEU A 5 -47.69 48.11 5.05
C LEU A 5 -46.65 47.14 5.65
N LEU A 6 -47.10 46.06 6.29
CA LEU A 6 -46.17 45.05 6.82
C LEU A 6 -46.88 43.70 7.03
N LEU A 7 -47.54 43.16 6.01
CA LEU A 7 -48.14 41.82 6.14
C LEU A 7 -48.22 41.00 4.85
N THR A 8 -47.48 41.34 3.80
CA THR A 8 -47.61 40.66 2.47
C THR A 8 -46.34 39.96 1.98
N ILE A 9 -45.23 39.97 2.73
CA ILE A 9 -43.95 39.37 2.27
C ILE A 9 -43.60 38.04 2.97
N VAL A 10 -44.37 37.60 3.98
CA VAL A 10 -44.04 36.38 4.76
C VAL A 10 -44.75 35.11 4.27
N PHE A 11 -45.68 35.19 3.31
CA PHE A 11 -46.50 34.03 2.89
C PHE A 11 -46.13 33.41 1.53
N LEU A 12 -44.95 33.71 0.98
CA LEU A 12 -44.48 33.16 -0.30
C LEU A 12 -43.34 32.14 -0.18
N PHE A 13 -42.92 31.76 1.04
CA PHE A 13 -41.84 30.78 1.25
C PHE A 13 -42.30 29.36 1.63
N SER A 14 -43.60 29.05 1.59
CA SER A 14 -44.14 27.80 2.15
C SER A 14 -44.83 26.85 1.16
N LEU A 15 -44.60 26.95 -0.15
CA LEU A 15 -45.25 26.07 -1.14
C LEU A 15 -44.35 25.38 -2.16
N ALA A 16 -43.02 25.55 -2.08
CA ALA A 16 -42.11 24.59 -2.70
C ALA A 16 -41.66 23.63 -1.58
N PRO A 17 -41.98 22.32 -1.65
CA PRO A 17 -41.29 21.37 -0.78
C PRO A 17 -39.78 21.58 -0.99
N PRO A 18 -38.99 21.62 0.09
CA PRO A 18 -37.56 21.84 -0.03
C PRO A 18 -36.97 20.78 -0.95
N LEU A 19 -36.35 21.21 -2.04
CA LEU A 19 -35.50 20.39 -2.93
C LEU A 19 -34.41 19.60 -2.17
N PHE A 20 -34.20 19.90 -0.87
CA PHE A 20 -33.33 19.19 0.06
C PHE A 20 -33.75 17.73 0.35
N ALA A 21 -35.02 17.33 0.16
CA ALA A 21 -35.45 15.95 0.41
C ALA A 21 -34.88 14.92 -0.60
N LEU A 22 -34.30 15.40 -1.70
CA LEU A 22 -33.67 14.59 -2.75
C LEU A 22 -32.15 14.87 -2.86
N ASP A 23 -31.56 15.61 -1.92
CA ASP A 23 -30.10 15.73 -1.84
C ASP A 23 -29.51 14.33 -1.59
N PRO A 24 -28.72 13.75 -2.50
CA PRO A 24 -28.14 12.42 -2.32
C PRO A 24 -27.25 12.28 -1.07
N PHE A 25 -26.80 13.39 -0.48
CA PHE A 25 -26.08 13.40 0.79
C PHE A 25 -27.01 13.30 2.02
N GLU A 26 -28.25 13.77 1.91
CA GLU A 26 -29.28 13.70 2.98
C GLU A 26 -30.33 12.61 2.73
N TRP A 27 -30.35 12.02 1.53
CA TRP A 27 -31.28 10.98 1.13
C TRP A 27 -31.09 9.72 1.96
N ASN A 28 -32.11 9.39 2.76
CA ASN A 28 -32.13 8.21 3.61
C ASN A 28 -33.10 7.17 3.01
N PRO A 29 -32.60 6.12 2.33
CA PRO A 29 -33.46 5.11 1.73
C PRO A 29 -34.34 4.45 2.80
N LYS A 30 -35.63 4.28 2.51
CA LYS A 30 -36.54 3.51 3.38
C LYS A 30 -36.06 2.06 3.39
N PRO A 31 -35.60 1.50 4.52
CA PRO A 31 -34.94 0.18 4.52
C PRO A 31 -35.83 -0.98 4.06
N ALA A 32 -37.16 -0.79 4.12
CA ALA A 32 -38.16 -1.77 3.71
C ALA A 32 -38.61 -1.62 2.24
N ASP A 33 -38.15 -0.61 1.52
CA ASP A 33 -38.48 -0.46 0.09
C ASP A 33 -37.90 -1.64 -0.70
N PRO A 34 -38.68 -2.36 -1.52
CA PRO A 34 -38.21 -3.54 -2.25
C PRO A 34 -37.04 -3.25 -3.20
N ARG A 35 -36.82 -1.98 -3.58
CA ARG A 35 -35.73 -1.53 -4.45
C ARG A 35 -34.45 -1.21 -3.69
N ALA A 36 -34.53 -1.05 -2.37
CA ALA A 36 -33.39 -0.78 -1.53
C ALA A 36 -32.45 -1.99 -1.47
N TYR A 37 -31.17 -1.71 -1.20
CA TYR A 37 -30.11 -2.71 -1.25
C TYR A 37 -30.37 -3.93 -0.34
N ALA A 38 -30.86 -3.72 0.88
CA ALA A 38 -31.08 -4.82 1.83
C ALA A 38 -32.17 -5.80 1.35
N PRO A 39 -33.38 -5.36 0.95
CA PRO A 39 -34.38 -6.22 0.32
C PRO A 39 -33.91 -6.89 -0.96
N VAL A 40 -33.23 -6.18 -1.86
CA VAL A 40 -32.68 -6.75 -3.11
C VAL A 40 -31.66 -7.85 -2.81
N ARG A 41 -30.74 -7.59 -1.88
CA ARG A 41 -29.74 -8.56 -1.43
C ARG A 41 -30.40 -9.79 -0.82
N GLN A 42 -31.45 -9.61 -0.02
CA GLN A 42 -32.20 -10.71 0.56
C GLN A 42 -32.93 -11.55 -0.51
N ALA A 43 -33.62 -10.89 -1.45
CA ALA A 43 -34.34 -11.53 -2.55
C ALA A 43 -33.42 -12.31 -3.50
N HIS A 44 -32.14 -11.95 -3.58
CA HIS A 44 -31.14 -12.57 -4.44
C HIS A 44 -30.00 -13.24 -3.68
N GLN A 45 -30.20 -13.55 -2.39
CA GLN A 45 -29.17 -14.16 -1.55
C GLN A 45 -28.58 -15.46 -2.13
N PRO A 46 -29.36 -16.37 -2.74
CA PRO A 46 -28.79 -17.58 -3.35
C PRO A 46 -27.83 -17.28 -4.51
N SER A 47 -28.20 -16.35 -5.40
CA SER A 47 -27.35 -15.94 -6.53
C SER A 47 -26.09 -15.23 -6.05
N LEU A 48 -26.21 -14.32 -5.07
CA LEU A 48 -25.05 -13.61 -4.50
C LEU A 48 -24.11 -14.56 -3.74
N ALA A 49 -24.65 -15.55 -3.03
CA ALA A 49 -23.84 -16.57 -2.37
C ALA A 49 -23.07 -17.44 -3.38
N ALA A 50 -23.65 -17.67 -4.56
CA ALA A 50 -23.02 -18.36 -5.68
C ALA A 50 -22.17 -17.45 -6.58
N TRP A 51 -21.95 -16.18 -6.20
CA TRP A 51 -21.22 -15.19 -7.01
C TRP A 51 -21.83 -14.89 -8.39
N ASP A 52 -23.10 -15.22 -8.59
CA ASP A 52 -23.86 -14.97 -9.81
C ASP A 52 -24.43 -13.53 -9.82
N TYR A 53 -23.52 -12.55 -9.69
CA TYR A 53 -23.81 -11.13 -9.88
C TYR A 53 -24.41 -10.82 -11.26
N PRO A 54 -23.98 -11.44 -12.38
CA PRO A 54 -24.60 -11.20 -13.69
C PRO A 54 -26.12 -11.44 -13.69
N THR A 55 -26.60 -12.53 -13.07
CA THR A 55 -28.04 -12.78 -12.97
C THR A 55 -28.75 -11.74 -12.12
N VAL A 56 -28.15 -11.26 -11.04
CA VAL A 56 -28.74 -10.20 -10.20
C VAL A 56 -28.86 -8.89 -10.98
N PHE A 57 -27.82 -8.47 -11.70
CA PHE A 57 -27.87 -7.24 -12.49
C PHE A 57 -28.82 -7.32 -13.69
N ARG A 58 -28.99 -8.50 -14.31
CA ARG A 58 -30.03 -8.73 -15.33
C ARG A 58 -31.44 -8.58 -14.77
N LYS A 59 -31.68 -9.08 -13.54
CA LYS A 59 -32.97 -8.89 -12.86
C LYS A 59 -33.24 -7.43 -12.54
N LEU A 60 -32.25 -6.70 -12.02
CA LEU A 60 -32.39 -5.26 -11.77
C LEU A 60 -32.68 -4.46 -13.04
N GLN A 61 -32.11 -4.85 -14.18
CA GLN A 61 -32.45 -4.28 -15.49
C GLN A 61 -33.90 -4.59 -15.89
N ALA A 62 -34.33 -5.85 -15.80
CA ALA A 62 -35.71 -6.23 -16.11
C ALA A 62 -36.74 -5.54 -15.21
N ASP A 63 -36.42 -5.37 -13.93
CA ASP A 63 -37.23 -4.63 -12.96
C ASP A 63 -37.33 -3.14 -13.33
N LEU A 64 -36.30 -2.55 -13.96
CA LEU A 64 -36.36 -1.17 -14.48
C LEU A 64 -37.24 -1.10 -15.74
N GLU A 65 -37.10 -2.06 -16.66
CA GLU A 65 -37.83 -2.08 -17.93
C GLU A 65 -39.35 -2.27 -17.74
N THR A 66 -39.76 -2.82 -16.59
CA THR A 66 -41.15 -3.07 -16.20
C THR A 66 -41.69 -2.09 -15.17
N ALA A 67 -40.87 -1.15 -14.69
CA ALA A 67 -41.23 -0.19 -13.66
C ALA A 67 -42.30 0.82 -14.17
N PRO A 68 -43.48 0.91 -13.51
CA PRO A 68 -44.61 1.69 -14.03
C PRO A 68 -44.42 3.21 -13.96
N GLN A 69 -43.53 3.70 -13.11
CA GLN A 69 -43.30 5.14 -12.91
C GLN A 69 -42.51 5.82 -14.03
N TRP A 70 -41.84 5.04 -14.90
CA TRP A 70 -40.98 5.60 -15.94
C TRP A 70 -41.69 5.75 -17.27
N ASN A 71 -41.53 6.92 -17.90
CA ASN A 71 -41.75 7.02 -19.34
C ASN A 71 -40.46 6.61 -20.06
N LYS A 72 -40.55 5.58 -20.90
CA LYS A 72 -39.40 5.01 -21.60
C LYS A 72 -38.73 5.99 -22.55
N THR A 73 -39.31 7.14 -22.87
CA THR A 73 -38.65 8.18 -23.69
C THR A 73 -37.86 9.19 -22.87
N GLU A 74 -37.94 9.16 -21.54
CA GLU A 74 -37.25 10.12 -20.67
C GLU A 74 -35.72 9.93 -20.73
N PRO A 75 -34.94 11.03 -20.82
CA PRO A 75 -33.49 10.93 -20.87
C PRO A 75 -32.88 10.23 -19.66
N ALA A 76 -33.38 10.49 -18.44
CA ALA A 76 -32.87 9.86 -17.22
C ALA A 76 -33.08 8.34 -17.21
N TYR A 77 -34.27 7.88 -17.62
CA TYR A 77 -34.56 6.45 -17.81
C TYR A 77 -33.59 5.82 -18.81
N GLN A 78 -33.42 6.45 -19.98
CA GLN A 78 -32.54 5.94 -21.04
C GLN A 78 -31.08 5.83 -20.58
N ARG A 79 -30.58 6.84 -19.85
CA ARG A 79 -29.22 6.82 -19.28
C ARG A 79 -29.05 5.72 -18.22
N LEU A 80 -30.00 5.58 -17.30
CA LEU A 80 -29.97 4.52 -16.28
C LEU A 80 -30.03 3.12 -16.92
N LEU A 81 -30.93 2.91 -17.88
CA LEU A 81 -31.06 1.65 -18.60
C LEU A 81 -29.78 1.33 -19.38
N GLN A 82 -29.20 2.32 -20.06
CA GLN A 82 -27.96 2.14 -20.79
C GLN A 82 -26.79 1.83 -19.85
N ALA A 83 -26.70 2.47 -18.69
CA ALA A 83 -25.68 2.17 -17.68
C ALA A 83 -25.80 0.70 -17.18
N LEU A 84 -27.02 0.22 -16.93
CA LEU A 84 -27.26 -1.18 -16.56
C LEU A 84 -26.90 -2.16 -17.68
N ARG A 85 -27.21 -1.82 -18.94
CA ARG A 85 -26.84 -2.64 -20.11
C ARG A 85 -25.34 -2.77 -20.26
N VAL A 86 -24.61 -1.66 -20.19
CA VAL A 86 -23.15 -1.66 -20.23
C VAL A 86 -22.56 -2.47 -19.08
N LEU A 87 -23.15 -2.39 -17.88
CA LEU A 87 -22.73 -3.20 -16.75
C LEU A 87 -22.94 -4.70 -17.02
N ASN A 88 -24.13 -5.09 -17.48
CA ASN A 88 -24.45 -6.48 -17.82
C ASN A 88 -23.57 -7.01 -18.96
N GLU A 89 -23.30 -6.21 -19.98
CA GLU A 89 -22.39 -6.55 -21.08
C GLU A 89 -20.99 -6.86 -20.53
N ARG A 90 -20.46 -6.00 -19.66
CA ARG A 90 -19.15 -6.20 -19.02
C ARG A 90 -19.12 -7.49 -18.19
N PHE A 91 -20.15 -7.75 -17.39
CA PHE A 91 -20.26 -8.99 -16.62
C PHE A 91 -20.37 -10.24 -17.51
N SER A 92 -21.00 -10.15 -18.68
CA SER A 92 -21.14 -11.30 -19.59
C SER A 92 -19.79 -11.83 -20.09
N HIS A 93 -18.77 -10.96 -20.21
CA HIS A 93 -17.40 -11.38 -20.54
C HIS A 93 -16.73 -12.24 -19.47
N PHE A 94 -17.25 -12.28 -18.24
CA PHE A 94 -16.67 -13.02 -17.11
C PHE A 94 -17.63 -14.08 -16.56
N GLU A 95 -18.81 -14.26 -17.15
CA GLU A 95 -19.88 -15.11 -16.58
C GLU A 95 -19.43 -16.56 -16.38
N SER A 96 -18.69 -17.12 -17.34
CA SER A 96 -18.16 -18.49 -17.24
C SER A 96 -17.10 -18.66 -16.14
N ASP A 97 -16.32 -17.62 -15.86
CA ASP A 97 -15.27 -17.67 -14.85
C ASP A 97 -15.81 -17.33 -13.45
N LEU A 98 -16.79 -16.43 -13.34
CA LEU A 98 -17.49 -16.13 -12.08
C LEU A 98 -18.32 -17.31 -11.56
N ALA A 99 -18.78 -18.19 -12.46
CA ALA A 99 -19.46 -19.43 -12.07
C ALA A 99 -18.50 -20.47 -11.43
N ARG A 100 -17.19 -20.23 -11.49
CA ARG A 100 -16.15 -21.13 -10.99
C ARG A 100 -15.52 -20.59 -9.71
N ALA A 101 -15.99 -21.11 -8.57
CA ALA A 101 -15.53 -20.68 -7.25
C ALA A 101 -13.99 -20.72 -7.06
N ASP A 102 -13.28 -21.62 -7.74
CA ASP A 102 -11.82 -21.75 -7.72
C ASP A 102 -11.10 -20.58 -8.42
N LYS A 103 -11.80 -19.83 -9.29
CA LYS A 103 -11.24 -18.75 -10.11
C LYS A 103 -11.66 -17.34 -9.68
N ASN A 104 -12.59 -17.21 -8.73
CA ASN A 104 -13.18 -15.92 -8.38
C ASN A 104 -12.16 -14.80 -8.13
N GLY A 105 -10.99 -15.10 -7.54
CA GLY A 105 -9.93 -14.11 -7.33
C GLY A 105 -9.32 -13.59 -8.64
N GLU A 106 -8.82 -14.48 -9.51
CA GLU A 106 -8.25 -14.11 -10.81
C GLU A 106 -9.25 -13.39 -11.71
N THR A 107 -10.51 -13.86 -11.70
CA THR A 107 -11.60 -13.24 -12.46
C THR A 107 -11.94 -11.85 -11.95
N LEU A 108 -11.94 -11.65 -10.64
CA LEU A 108 -12.20 -10.35 -10.03
C LEU A 108 -11.09 -9.35 -10.35
N ASP A 109 -9.82 -9.77 -10.28
CA ASP A 109 -8.68 -8.95 -10.65
C ASP A 109 -8.76 -8.57 -12.15
N ALA A 110 -9.01 -9.54 -13.03
CA ALA A 110 -9.18 -9.29 -14.46
C ALA A 110 -10.39 -8.38 -14.77
N PHE A 111 -11.48 -8.50 -14.00
CA PHE A 111 -12.62 -7.61 -14.11
C PHE A 111 -12.22 -6.19 -13.72
N LEU A 112 -11.58 -6.00 -12.57
CA LEU A 112 -11.18 -4.69 -12.06
C LEU A 112 -10.18 -3.98 -12.98
N ASP A 113 -9.24 -4.72 -13.57
CA ASP A 113 -8.25 -4.17 -14.50
C ASP A 113 -8.88 -3.70 -15.82
N ARG A 114 -9.88 -4.43 -16.33
CA ARG A 114 -10.53 -4.12 -17.61
C ARG A 114 -11.72 -3.18 -17.46
N THR A 115 -12.26 -3.09 -16.25
CA THR A 115 -13.52 -2.42 -15.98
C THR A 115 -13.33 -1.35 -14.92
N PRO A 116 -13.11 -0.09 -15.30
CA PRO A 116 -13.24 1.00 -14.34
C PRO A 116 -14.67 0.99 -13.81
N THR A 117 -14.78 0.71 -12.51
CA THR A 117 -16.05 0.44 -11.83
C THR A 117 -16.75 1.70 -11.32
N GLY A 118 -16.29 2.88 -11.75
CA GLY A 118 -16.89 4.17 -11.41
C GLY A 118 -18.27 4.43 -12.04
N LEU A 119 -18.78 3.49 -12.84
CA LEU A 119 -20.05 3.67 -13.55
C LEU A 119 -21.23 3.96 -12.61
N PHE A 120 -21.21 3.51 -11.37
CA PHE A 120 -22.23 3.84 -10.37
C PHE A 120 -21.49 4.36 -9.14
N GLN A 121 -21.68 5.64 -8.83
CA GLN A 121 -21.09 6.28 -7.65
C GLN A 121 -22.24 6.90 -6.85
N PHE A 122 -22.39 6.45 -5.60
CA PHE A 122 -23.31 7.01 -4.64
C PHE A 122 -22.61 7.14 -3.28
N PRO A 123 -22.60 8.31 -2.61
CA PRO A 123 -23.15 9.60 -3.09
C PRO A 123 -22.40 10.11 -4.33
N CYS A 124 -22.92 11.12 -5.03
CA CYS A 124 -22.33 11.67 -6.26
C CYS A 124 -21.43 12.87 -5.90
N PRO A 125 -20.14 12.67 -5.61
CA PRO A 125 -19.31 13.63 -4.88
C PRO A 125 -19.13 14.97 -5.60
N ASP A 126 -19.23 14.97 -6.93
CA ASP A 126 -19.05 16.16 -7.78
C ASP A 126 -20.38 16.66 -8.37
N GLY A 127 -21.51 16.30 -7.76
CA GLY A 127 -22.86 16.65 -8.26
C GLY A 127 -23.26 15.92 -9.54
N VAL A 128 -22.46 14.95 -9.98
CA VAL A 128 -22.67 14.12 -11.16
C VAL A 128 -22.68 12.65 -10.77
N CYS A 129 -23.81 12.00 -10.98
CA CYS A 129 -23.96 10.56 -10.86
C CYS A 129 -23.55 9.90 -12.20
N PHE A 130 -22.98 8.69 -12.13
CA PHE A 130 -22.33 7.97 -13.24
C PHE A 130 -21.02 8.61 -13.74
N SER A 131 -19.87 7.96 -13.50
CA SER A 131 -18.56 8.52 -13.88
C SER A 131 -18.28 8.50 -15.40
N GLY A 132 -19.20 8.01 -16.22
CA GLY A 132 -19.05 7.96 -17.68
C GLY A 132 -19.80 9.13 -18.32
N THR A 133 -19.10 9.98 -19.07
CA THR A 133 -19.66 11.19 -19.70
C THR A 133 -20.90 10.91 -20.56
N ALA A 134 -21.01 9.72 -21.14
CA ALA A 134 -22.16 9.31 -21.97
C ALA A 134 -23.46 9.07 -21.18
N TYR A 135 -23.41 8.89 -19.86
CA TYR A 135 -24.56 8.52 -19.02
C TYR A 135 -24.68 9.36 -17.73
N ALA A 136 -23.85 10.39 -17.60
CA ALA A 136 -23.85 11.31 -16.46
C ALA A 136 -25.25 11.88 -16.18
N LEU A 137 -25.65 11.97 -14.91
CA LEU A 137 -26.85 12.67 -14.46
C LEU A 137 -26.47 13.70 -13.40
N THR A 138 -26.84 14.96 -13.60
CA THR A 138 -26.61 16.01 -12.60
C THR A 138 -27.71 16.03 -11.52
N TYR A 139 -27.44 16.66 -10.38
CA TYR A 139 -28.47 16.88 -9.35
C TYR A 139 -29.66 17.69 -9.86
N ASP A 140 -29.44 18.68 -10.73
CA ASP A 140 -30.53 19.44 -11.34
C ASP A 140 -31.42 18.55 -12.22
N GLU A 141 -30.82 17.61 -12.97
CA GLU A 141 -31.58 16.65 -13.78
C GLU A 141 -32.38 15.67 -12.91
N ILE A 142 -31.83 15.25 -11.77
CA ILE A 142 -32.53 14.38 -10.81
C ILE A 142 -33.67 15.14 -10.11
N GLY A 143 -33.42 16.38 -9.67
CA GLY A 143 -34.41 17.23 -9.01
C GLY A 143 -35.54 17.70 -9.94
N ALA A 144 -35.34 17.62 -11.26
CA ALA A 144 -36.37 17.87 -12.25
C ALA A 144 -37.30 16.67 -12.50
N LEU A 145 -36.98 15.48 -11.98
CA LEU A 145 -37.84 14.30 -12.11
C LEU A 145 -39.02 14.37 -11.13
N PRO A 146 -40.21 13.85 -11.50
CA PRO A 146 -41.26 13.55 -10.55
C PRO A 146 -40.76 12.68 -9.38
N ASP A 147 -41.23 12.96 -8.16
CA ASP A 147 -40.77 12.26 -6.94
C ASP A 147 -40.70 10.72 -7.08
N PRO A 148 -41.69 10.01 -7.66
CA PRO A 148 -41.61 8.55 -7.79
C PRO A 148 -40.47 8.08 -8.70
N GLN A 149 -40.11 8.86 -9.71
CA GLN A 149 -39.00 8.57 -10.63
C GLN A 149 -37.66 8.91 -9.98
N ALA A 150 -37.56 10.06 -9.31
CA ALA A 150 -36.37 10.46 -8.56
C ALA A 150 -36.04 9.43 -7.47
N GLU A 151 -37.03 9.03 -6.66
CA GLU A 151 -36.85 7.99 -5.65
C GLU A 151 -36.38 6.67 -6.27
N ASP A 152 -37.03 6.22 -7.36
CA ASP A 152 -36.64 4.96 -8.02
C ASP A 152 -35.21 4.99 -8.56
N LEU A 153 -34.83 6.10 -9.19
CA LEU A 153 -33.48 6.33 -9.68
C LEU A 153 -32.46 6.23 -8.55
N LEU A 154 -32.70 6.93 -7.43
CA LEU A 154 -31.81 6.93 -6.27
C LEU A 154 -31.69 5.52 -5.65
N TYR A 155 -32.80 4.79 -5.48
CA TYR A 155 -32.77 3.40 -5.00
C TYR A 155 -31.93 2.49 -5.90
N ARG A 156 -32.11 2.59 -7.22
CA ARG A 156 -31.37 1.73 -8.15
C ARG A 156 -29.90 2.07 -8.20
N ILE A 157 -29.54 3.36 -8.19
CA ILE A 157 -28.13 3.79 -8.17
C ILE A 157 -27.45 3.31 -6.89
N ASP A 158 -28.04 3.53 -5.71
CA ASP A 158 -27.49 3.08 -4.43
C ASP A 158 -27.37 1.55 -4.37
N THR A 159 -28.43 0.83 -4.75
CA THR A 159 -28.43 -0.64 -4.77
C THR A 159 -27.36 -1.21 -5.69
N VAL A 160 -27.24 -0.72 -6.92
CA VAL A 160 -26.20 -1.17 -7.85
C VAL A 160 -24.82 -0.83 -7.33
N ASN A 161 -24.61 0.39 -6.81
CA ASN A 161 -23.33 0.79 -6.23
C ASN A 161 -22.92 -0.14 -5.08
N ARG A 162 -23.83 -0.43 -4.13
CA ARG A 162 -23.56 -1.32 -3.00
C ARG A 162 -23.31 -2.77 -3.42
N LEU A 163 -24.05 -3.28 -4.40
CA LEU A 163 -23.79 -4.61 -4.97
C LEU A 163 -22.42 -4.67 -5.63
N LEU A 164 -22.03 -3.62 -6.37
CA LEU A 164 -20.68 -3.51 -6.92
C LEU A 164 -19.63 -3.40 -5.82
N THR A 165 -19.89 -2.68 -4.73
CA THR A 165 -18.99 -2.65 -3.56
C THR A 165 -18.82 -4.05 -2.96
N ASP A 166 -19.91 -4.79 -2.76
CA ASP A 166 -19.85 -6.16 -2.26
C ASP A 166 -19.04 -7.07 -3.17
N PHE A 167 -19.27 -6.99 -4.49
CA PHE A 167 -18.53 -7.75 -5.50
C PHE A 167 -17.02 -7.47 -5.43
N LYS A 168 -16.62 -6.20 -5.27
CA LYS A 168 -15.22 -5.77 -5.20
C LYS A 168 -14.56 -6.07 -3.85
N LYS A 169 -15.34 -6.24 -2.79
CA LYS A 169 -14.84 -6.34 -1.40
C LYS A 169 -13.70 -7.36 -1.23
N PRO A 170 -13.73 -8.55 -1.87
CA PRO A 170 -12.64 -9.52 -1.73
C PRO A 170 -11.32 -9.06 -2.37
N ALA A 171 -11.36 -8.45 -3.56
CA ALA A 171 -10.16 -7.89 -4.19
C ALA A 171 -9.62 -6.67 -3.43
N ILE A 172 -10.51 -5.82 -2.88
CA ILE A 172 -10.08 -4.73 -1.99
C ILE A 172 -9.37 -5.32 -0.77
N ALA A 173 -9.94 -6.33 -0.12
CA ALA A 173 -9.30 -6.99 1.03
C ALA A 173 -7.95 -7.63 0.66
N GLN A 174 -7.84 -8.26 -0.50
CA GLN A 174 -6.58 -8.83 -1.01
C GLN A 174 -5.54 -7.74 -1.29
N THR A 175 -5.94 -6.63 -1.92
CA THR A 175 -5.08 -5.48 -2.18
C THR A 175 -4.61 -4.83 -0.89
N THR A 176 -5.51 -4.62 0.08
CA THR A 176 -5.16 -4.11 1.40
C THR A 176 -4.15 -5.02 2.08
N ARG A 177 -4.37 -6.34 2.09
CA ARG A 177 -3.39 -7.31 2.63
C ARG A 177 -2.05 -7.26 1.89
N ALA A 178 -2.06 -7.13 0.57
CA ALA A 178 -0.83 -7.03 -0.22
C ALA A 178 -0.03 -5.75 0.12
N ILE A 179 -0.72 -4.63 0.32
CA ILE A 179 -0.13 -3.35 0.76
C ILE A 179 0.42 -3.48 2.19
N GLU A 180 -0.35 -4.06 3.12
CA GLU A 180 0.09 -4.32 4.49
C GLU A 180 1.33 -5.22 4.53
N ASN A 181 1.34 -6.27 3.71
CA ASN A 181 2.48 -7.16 3.57
C ASN A 181 3.69 -6.44 2.96
N ALA A 182 3.50 -5.60 1.93
CA ALA A 182 4.56 -4.81 1.34
C ALA A 182 5.17 -3.83 2.35
N LYS A 183 4.32 -3.11 3.09
CA LYS A 183 4.74 -2.23 4.20
C LYS A 183 5.56 -3.01 5.22
N THR A 184 5.04 -4.16 5.68
CA THR A 184 5.71 -4.99 6.69
C THR A 184 7.07 -5.50 6.19
N ARG A 185 7.16 -5.90 4.90
CA ARG A 185 8.44 -6.27 4.28
C ARG A 185 9.43 -5.13 4.31
N TRP A 186 9.04 -3.91 3.93
CA TRP A 186 9.93 -2.76 3.98
C TRP A 186 10.37 -2.39 5.41
N GLU A 187 9.45 -2.43 6.38
CA GLU A 187 9.79 -2.18 7.79
C GLU A 187 10.80 -3.20 8.33
N ILE A 188 10.59 -4.50 8.04
CA ILE A 188 11.52 -5.56 8.43
C ILE A 188 12.85 -5.41 7.69
N TYR A 189 12.84 -5.12 6.39
CA TYR A 189 14.05 -4.91 5.61
C TYR A 189 14.89 -3.75 6.18
N MET A 190 14.28 -2.60 6.46
CA MET A 190 14.97 -1.43 7.02
C MET A 190 15.52 -1.70 8.44
N ARG A 191 14.84 -2.54 9.23
CA ARG A 191 15.23 -2.86 10.60
C ARG A 191 16.30 -3.97 10.68
N GLU A 192 16.10 -5.03 9.93
CA GLU A 192 16.84 -6.30 10.05
C GLU A 192 17.84 -6.53 8.92
N GLY A 193 17.65 -5.89 7.76
CA GLY A 193 18.58 -5.97 6.63
C GLY A 193 19.96 -5.37 6.93
N MET A 194 20.89 -5.50 5.98
CA MET A 194 22.19 -4.85 6.08
C MET A 194 21.99 -3.34 5.98
N SER A 195 22.67 -2.57 6.84
CA SER A 195 22.59 -1.12 6.74
C SER A 195 23.23 -0.64 5.44
N GLN A 196 22.85 0.55 4.99
CA GLN A 196 23.39 1.16 3.79
C GLN A 196 23.83 2.56 4.11
N PHE A 197 25.06 2.89 3.72
CA PHE A 197 25.50 4.26 3.67
C PHE A 197 24.80 5.01 2.53
N PRO A 198 24.69 6.35 2.58
CA PRO A 198 23.96 7.12 1.56
C PRO A 198 24.39 6.84 0.12
N TRP A 199 25.70 6.61 -0.12
CA TRP A 199 26.21 6.28 -1.45
C TRP A 199 25.86 4.85 -1.88
N GLU A 200 25.85 3.90 -0.96
CA GLU A 200 25.38 2.54 -1.22
C GLU A 200 23.88 2.54 -1.53
N ALA A 201 23.08 3.28 -0.77
CA ALA A 201 21.65 3.43 -1.01
C ALA A 201 21.38 4.05 -2.39
N ALA A 202 22.12 5.09 -2.77
CA ALA A 202 22.03 5.68 -4.10
C ALA A 202 22.36 4.65 -5.20
N PHE A 203 23.46 3.91 -5.07
CA PHE A 203 23.83 2.89 -6.05
C PHE A 203 22.81 1.75 -6.12
N ASN A 204 22.39 1.21 -4.97
CA ASN A 204 21.39 0.15 -4.90
C ASN A 204 20.06 0.60 -5.48
N SER A 205 19.62 1.84 -5.22
CA SER A 205 18.39 2.40 -5.80
C SER A 205 18.41 2.45 -7.33
N TRP A 206 19.59 2.66 -7.93
CA TRP A 206 19.73 2.62 -9.39
C TRP A 206 19.62 1.20 -9.95
N THR A 207 20.09 0.20 -9.19
CA THR A 207 20.01 -1.21 -9.60
C THR A 207 18.66 -1.87 -9.35
N ILE A 208 17.82 -1.27 -8.50
CA ILE A 208 16.48 -1.75 -8.19
C ILE A 208 15.51 -1.00 -9.10
N GLY A 209 14.89 -1.71 -10.04
CA GLY A 209 13.88 -1.11 -10.91
C GLY A 209 12.77 -0.47 -10.07
N ALA A 210 12.40 0.77 -10.41
CA ALA A 210 11.35 1.54 -9.71
C ALA A 210 9.98 0.83 -9.74
N ASP A 211 9.82 -0.16 -10.61
CA ASP A 211 8.55 -0.80 -10.94
C ASP A 211 8.06 -1.79 -9.89
N ASN A 212 8.83 -2.08 -8.82
CA ASN A 212 8.45 -3.07 -7.82
C ASN A 212 8.55 -2.60 -6.37
N ILE A 213 7.75 -1.60 -6.01
CA ILE A 213 7.61 -1.11 -4.62
C ILE A 213 7.05 -2.18 -3.67
N GLN A 214 6.46 -3.26 -4.18
CA GLN A 214 5.85 -4.30 -3.34
C GLN A 214 6.88 -5.15 -2.59
N TYR A 215 8.12 -5.21 -3.09
CA TYR A 215 9.18 -6.04 -2.52
C TYR A 215 10.45 -5.23 -2.31
N PRO A 216 11.06 -5.28 -1.12
CA PRO A 216 12.42 -4.82 -0.93
C PRO A 216 13.38 -5.60 -1.84
N PRO A 217 14.56 -5.03 -2.15
CA PRO A 217 15.54 -5.72 -2.96
C PRO A 217 15.93 -7.08 -2.37
N MET A 218 15.96 -8.11 -3.22
CA MET A 218 16.44 -9.44 -2.85
C MET A 218 17.98 -9.52 -2.85
N ARG A 219 18.64 -8.49 -3.38
CA ARG A 219 20.09 -8.35 -3.45
C ARG A 219 20.50 -6.91 -3.20
N GLN A 220 21.58 -6.72 -2.48
CA GLN A 220 22.16 -5.40 -2.21
C GLN A 220 23.66 -5.46 -2.47
N TRP A 221 24.19 -4.44 -3.12
CA TRP A 221 25.61 -4.20 -3.28
C TRP A 221 26.17 -3.51 -2.05
N ILE A 222 27.35 -3.97 -1.64
CA ILE A 222 28.18 -3.33 -0.62
C ILE A 222 29.24 -2.54 -1.37
N LEU A 223 29.40 -1.25 -1.06
CA LEU A 223 30.37 -0.37 -1.72
C LEU A 223 31.01 0.57 -0.70
N ALA A 224 32.31 0.43 -0.50
CA ALA A 224 33.09 1.23 0.44
C ALA A 224 32.41 1.34 1.84
N HIS A 225 31.96 0.22 2.38
CA HIS A 225 31.24 0.16 3.66
C HIS A 225 32.21 0.12 4.85
N PRO A 226 32.30 1.18 5.67
CA PRO A 226 33.18 1.18 6.83
C PRO A 226 32.61 0.34 7.98
N GLU A 227 33.46 -0.50 8.56
CA GLU A 227 33.14 -1.38 9.69
C GLU A 227 34.23 -1.26 10.77
N LEU A 228 33.84 -1.25 12.06
CA LEU A 228 34.81 -1.41 13.14
C LEU A 228 34.85 -2.86 13.57
N GLY A 229 36.06 -3.40 13.66
CA GLY A 229 36.26 -4.78 14.06
C GLY A 229 37.35 -4.96 15.09
N VAL A 230 37.49 -6.22 15.49
CA VAL A 230 38.66 -6.73 16.18
C VAL A 230 39.32 -7.78 15.31
N GLU A 231 40.63 -7.69 15.20
CA GLU A 231 41.46 -8.65 14.50
C GLU A 231 42.29 -9.48 15.47
N VAL A 232 42.42 -10.75 15.14
CA VAL A 232 43.18 -11.74 15.91
C VAL A 232 44.14 -12.45 14.97
N SER A 233 45.43 -12.45 15.31
CA SER A 233 46.45 -13.17 14.54
C SER A 233 46.25 -14.68 14.62
N THR A 234 46.36 -15.38 13.49
CA THR A 234 46.36 -16.85 13.45
C THR A 234 47.75 -17.47 13.62
N LYS A 235 48.80 -16.65 13.70
CA LYS A 235 50.20 -17.11 13.71
C LYS A 235 50.54 -18.01 14.90
N SER A 236 50.04 -17.68 16.09
CA SER A 236 50.34 -18.44 17.31
C SER A 236 49.23 -18.29 18.36
N LEU A 237 48.78 -19.41 18.93
CA LEU A 237 47.80 -19.42 20.02
C LEU A 237 48.31 -18.70 21.28
N LYS A 238 49.63 -18.59 21.46
CA LYS A 238 50.25 -17.88 22.59
C LYS A 238 50.29 -16.35 22.40
N GLU A 239 50.04 -15.87 21.18
CA GLU A 239 50.12 -14.46 20.78
C GLU A 239 48.75 -13.89 20.37
N ILE A 240 47.65 -14.57 20.74
CA ILE A 240 46.28 -14.12 20.48
C ILE A 240 46.06 -12.81 21.23
N THR A 241 46.26 -11.71 20.52
CA THR A 241 45.92 -10.36 20.98
C THR A 241 44.86 -9.82 20.04
N ALA A 242 43.68 -9.53 20.60
CA ALA A 242 42.63 -8.85 19.87
C ALA A 242 42.98 -7.36 19.76
N LYS A 243 43.08 -6.86 18.54
CA LYS A 243 43.39 -5.46 18.24
C LYS A 243 42.22 -4.84 17.49
N GLN A 244 41.90 -3.59 17.80
CA GLN A 244 40.85 -2.86 17.09
C GLN A 244 41.32 -2.57 15.67
N SER A 245 40.42 -2.68 14.69
CA SER A 245 40.69 -2.31 13.31
C SER A 245 39.51 -1.57 12.70
N LEU A 246 39.83 -0.72 11.73
CA LEU A 246 38.85 -0.12 10.84
C LEU A 246 38.92 -0.84 9.50
N SER A 247 37.88 -1.59 9.17
CA SER A 247 37.72 -2.24 7.88
C SER A 247 36.89 -1.37 6.95
N ILE A 248 37.17 -1.44 5.66
CA ILE A 248 36.38 -0.84 4.60
C ILE A 248 36.09 -1.96 3.59
N GLU A 249 34.84 -2.38 3.51
CA GLU A 249 34.39 -3.33 2.51
C GLU A 249 34.29 -2.63 1.15
N LEU A 250 35.24 -2.89 0.26
CA LEU A 250 35.41 -2.19 -0.99
C LEU A 250 34.26 -2.50 -1.97
N ILE A 251 33.95 -3.79 -2.10
CA ILE A 251 32.88 -4.28 -2.96
C ILE A 251 32.35 -5.60 -2.41
N GLY A 252 31.04 -5.78 -2.43
CA GLY A 252 30.41 -7.01 -2.00
C GLY A 252 28.97 -7.13 -2.43
N GLN A 253 28.37 -8.24 -2.05
CA GLN A 253 26.97 -8.51 -2.33
C GLN A 253 26.31 -9.22 -1.15
N VAL A 254 25.06 -8.82 -0.88
CA VAL A 254 24.16 -9.41 0.10
C VAL A 254 23.00 -10.06 -0.65
N TRP A 255 22.57 -11.22 -0.17
CA TRP A 255 21.39 -11.91 -0.63
C TRP A 255 20.38 -12.06 0.51
N TYR A 256 19.17 -11.58 0.26
CA TYR A 256 18.06 -11.64 1.18
C TYR A 256 17.16 -12.84 0.90
N ARG A 257 16.67 -13.47 1.97
CA ARG A 257 15.75 -14.60 1.93
C ARG A 257 14.65 -14.41 2.96
N TRP A 258 13.44 -14.14 2.46
CA TRP A 258 12.22 -14.18 3.26
C TRP A 258 11.87 -15.62 3.60
N LYS A 259 11.52 -15.89 4.86
CA LYS A 259 11.03 -17.22 5.26
C LYS A 259 9.67 -17.52 4.64
N ARG A 260 8.78 -16.52 4.61
CA ARG A 260 7.48 -16.53 3.91
C ARG A 260 7.19 -15.16 3.31
N LEU A 261 6.84 -15.10 2.03
CA LEU A 261 6.58 -13.84 1.31
C LEU A 261 5.18 -13.28 1.62
N ASP A 262 4.21 -14.18 1.83
CA ASP A 262 2.82 -13.93 2.21
C ASP A 262 2.66 -13.59 3.70
N HIS A 263 3.65 -13.95 4.52
CA HIS A 263 3.72 -13.74 5.96
C HIS A 263 5.09 -13.18 6.37
N PRO A 264 5.37 -11.90 6.03
CA PRO A 264 6.69 -11.30 6.25
C PRO A 264 7.11 -11.27 7.71
N GLU A 265 6.17 -11.29 8.66
CA GLU A 265 6.39 -11.39 10.11
C GLU A 265 7.19 -12.64 10.53
N SER A 266 7.25 -13.67 9.68
CA SER A 266 8.08 -14.86 9.91
C SER A 266 9.58 -14.55 9.98
N GLY A 267 10.00 -13.42 9.40
CA GLY A 267 11.33 -12.84 9.51
C GLY A 267 12.14 -12.90 8.22
N LEU A 268 13.22 -12.11 8.23
CA LEU A 268 14.16 -11.94 7.13
C LEU A 268 15.51 -12.58 7.48
N GLY A 269 15.95 -13.53 6.67
CA GLY A 269 17.33 -14.02 6.70
C GLY A 269 18.14 -13.38 5.59
N TRP A 270 19.44 -13.21 5.81
CA TRP A 270 20.35 -12.77 4.76
C TRP A 270 21.78 -13.23 5.03
N TRP A 271 22.59 -13.27 3.97
CA TRP A 271 24.02 -13.50 4.04
C TRP A 271 24.70 -12.66 2.97
N GLY A 272 25.99 -12.40 3.13
CA GLY A 272 26.75 -11.60 2.18
C GLY A 272 28.23 -11.94 2.18
N ILE A 273 28.92 -11.48 1.15
CA ILE A 273 30.37 -11.57 1.02
C ILE A 273 30.87 -10.27 0.42
N SER A 274 32.01 -9.79 0.91
CA SER A 274 32.71 -8.63 0.38
C SER A 274 34.21 -8.82 0.37
N ALA A 275 34.88 -8.09 -0.52
CA ALA A 275 36.30 -7.83 -0.42
C ALA A 275 36.52 -6.60 0.45
N ALA A 276 37.48 -6.66 1.36
CA ALA A 276 37.73 -5.60 2.33
C ALA A 276 39.20 -5.19 2.37
N ALA A 277 39.43 -3.94 2.73
CA ALA A 277 40.71 -3.45 3.20
C ALA A 277 40.62 -3.15 4.70
N SER A 278 41.64 -3.49 5.46
CA SER A 278 41.70 -3.19 6.90
C SER A 278 42.80 -2.20 7.23
N LEU A 279 42.55 -1.34 8.21
CA LEU A 279 43.47 -0.36 8.75
C LEU A 279 43.65 -0.62 10.24
N ARG A 280 44.91 -0.83 10.64
CA ARG A 280 45.35 -0.98 12.02
C ARG A 280 46.50 -0.03 12.31
N ASP A 281 46.68 0.31 13.57
CA ASP A 281 47.74 1.19 14.04
C ASP A 281 49.11 0.50 14.07
N ASP A 282 49.14 -0.81 14.31
CA ASP A 282 50.35 -1.61 14.46
C ASP A 282 50.82 -2.31 13.17
N LEU A 283 49.98 -2.34 12.13
CA LEU A 283 50.25 -3.04 10.86
C LEU A 283 50.05 -2.13 9.65
N ARG A 284 50.64 -2.51 8.52
CA ARG A 284 50.25 -1.94 7.22
C ARG A 284 48.79 -2.27 6.92
N PRO A 285 48.12 -1.52 6.01
CA PRO A 285 46.79 -1.90 5.54
C PRO A 285 46.76 -3.38 5.16
N GLY A 286 45.67 -4.06 5.49
CA GLY A 286 45.40 -5.44 5.10
C GLY A 286 44.39 -5.51 3.98
N ILE A 287 44.33 -6.63 3.27
CA ILE A 287 43.27 -6.94 2.31
C ILE A 287 42.71 -8.34 2.57
N GLY A 288 41.45 -8.56 2.26
CA GLY A 288 40.87 -9.88 2.42
C GLY A 288 39.40 -9.97 2.08
N LEU A 289 38.75 -10.97 2.67
CA LEU A 289 37.34 -11.27 2.44
C LEU A 289 36.59 -11.22 3.75
N ILE A 290 35.38 -10.67 3.72
CA ILE A 290 34.44 -10.64 4.83
C ILE A 290 33.17 -11.37 4.40
N ALA A 291 32.61 -12.16 5.30
CA ALA A 291 31.34 -12.85 5.15
C ALA A 291 30.38 -12.40 6.25
N HIS A 292 29.14 -12.18 5.85
CA HIS A 292 28.06 -11.77 6.75
C HIS A 292 27.00 -12.86 6.82
N TYR A 293 26.46 -13.08 8.01
CA TYR A 293 25.33 -13.96 8.23
C TYR A 293 24.34 -13.36 9.23
N GLY A 294 23.16 -13.00 8.74
CA GLY A 294 22.14 -12.31 9.51
C GLY A 294 22.65 -11.01 10.12
N ARG A 295 21.99 -10.56 11.19
CA ARG A 295 22.24 -9.23 11.79
C ARG A 295 23.55 -9.11 12.58
N PHE A 296 24.12 -10.21 13.06
CA PHE A 296 25.11 -10.17 14.15
C PHE A 296 26.45 -10.81 13.84
N VAL A 297 26.56 -11.56 12.74
CA VAL A 297 27.77 -12.33 12.45
C VAL A 297 28.45 -11.72 11.24
N THR A 298 29.53 -10.97 11.50
CA THR A 298 30.49 -10.59 10.47
C THR A 298 31.82 -11.26 10.80
N LEU A 299 32.32 -12.09 9.89
CA LEU A 299 33.59 -12.81 10.02
C LEU A 299 34.41 -12.60 8.77
N GLY A 300 35.70 -12.31 8.93
CA GLY A 300 36.58 -12.14 7.78
C GLY A 300 37.96 -12.73 7.99
N VAL A 301 38.67 -12.86 6.88
CA VAL A 301 40.07 -13.29 6.81
C VAL A 301 40.83 -12.20 6.08
N LEU A 302 41.85 -11.63 6.73
CA LEU A 302 42.62 -10.49 6.25
C LEU A 302 44.11 -10.84 6.21
N TRP A 303 44.81 -10.40 5.18
CA TRP A 303 46.25 -10.55 5.03
C TRP A 303 46.92 -9.19 5.10
N HIS A 304 47.99 -9.10 5.90
CA HIS A 304 48.79 -7.89 6.08
C HIS A 304 50.22 -8.17 5.65
N ASP A 305 50.87 -7.17 5.04
CA ASP A 305 52.31 -7.18 4.78
C ASP A 305 53.08 -6.83 6.06
N VAL A 306 53.24 -7.81 6.97
CA VAL A 306 53.82 -7.62 8.31
C VAL A 306 55.30 -7.24 8.20
N ASN A 307 56.03 -7.86 7.26
CA ASN A 307 57.48 -7.68 7.10
C ASN A 307 57.86 -6.54 6.14
N ARG A 308 56.87 -5.85 5.55
CA ARG A 308 57.06 -4.74 4.61
C ARG A 308 57.76 -5.12 3.32
N ASP A 309 57.72 -6.39 2.94
CA ASP A 309 58.40 -6.93 1.77
C ASP A 309 57.49 -7.05 0.54
N GLY A 310 56.23 -6.60 0.66
CA GLY A 310 55.24 -6.63 -0.40
C GLY A 310 54.65 -8.01 -0.66
N ARG A 311 54.91 -9.01 0.20
CA ARG A 311 54.41 -10.38 0.05
C ARG A 311 53.28 -10.67 1.05
N TRP A 312 52.15 -10.02 0.82
CA TRP A 312 50.95 -10.03 1.67
C TRP A 312 50.46 -11.43 2.09
N PHE A 313 50.58 -12.42 1.21
CA PHE A 313 50.04 -13.78 1.44
C PHE A 313 51.05 -14.78 2.03
N ASN A 314 52.29 -14.35 2.29
CA ASN A 314 53.30 -15.23 2.89
C ASN A 314 53.15 -15.34 4.42
N ASP A 315 52.57 -14.33 5.05
CA ASP A 315 52.27 -14.34 6.48
C ASP A 315 50.89 -14.98 6.75
N PRO A 316 50.70 -15.66 7.90
CA PRO A 316 49.39 -16.19 8.29
C PRO A 316 48.33 -15.08 8.37
N PRO A 317 47.08 -15.35 7.96
CA PRO A 317 46.04 -14.35 7.98
C PRO A 317 45.62 -13.95 9.40
N PHE A 318 44.87 -12.87 9.49
CA PHE A 318 44.15 -12.44 10.67
C PHE A 318 42.67 -12.81 10.50
N ILE A 319 42.05 -13.27 11.57
CA ILE A 319 40.60 -13.41 11.63
C ILE A 319 40.04 -12.09 12.15
N THR A 320 39.08 -11.53 11.44
CA THR A 320 38.36 -10.32 11.90
C THR A 320 36.93 -10.64 12.28
N MET A 321 36.46 -9.98 13.33
CA MET A 321 35.07 -9.98 13.78
C MET A 321 34.63 -8.52 13.90
N GLY A 322 33.58 -8.16 13.17
CA GLY A 322 33.16 -6.78 13.00
C GLY A 322 31.78 -6.45 13.57
N ILE A 323 31.57 -5.16 13.85
CA ILE A 323 30.27 -4.56 14.06
C ILE A 323 30.05 -3.42 13.08
N ASP A 324 28.87 -3.40 12.48
CA ASP A 324 28.41 -2.33 11.60
C ASP A 324 28.30 -0.99 12.37
N LEU A 325 29.10 -0.01 11.95
CA LEU A 325 29.20 1.32 12.56
C LEU A 325 27.90 2.11 12.46
N PHE A 326 27.22 2.03 11.32
CA PHE A 326 26.00 2.80 11.08
C PHE A 326 24.89 2.33 12.01
N ARG A 327 24.77 1.01 12.21
CA ARG A 327 23.81 0.44 13.17
C ARG A 327 24.16 0.82 14.60
N PHE A 328 25.44 0.73 14.97
CA PHE A 328 25.89 1.14 16.29
C PHE A 328 25.56 2.62 16.58
N ALA A 329 25.79 3.50 15.59
CA ALA A 329 25.43 4.91 15.69
C ALA A 329 23.91 5.12 15.79
N GLY A 330 23.12 4.42 14.97
CA GLY A 330 21.66 4.50 14.96
C GLY A 330 21.03 4.10 16.30
N ASP A 331 21.47 2.98 16.89
CA ASP A 331 20.95 2.50 18.18
C ASP A 331 21.33 3.44 19.34
N ARG A 332 22.46 4.14 19.23
CA ARG A 332 22.96 5.06 20.27
C ARG A 332 22.48 6.50 20.11
N ALA A 333 22.11 6.93 18.90
CA ALA A 333 21.75 8.32 18.60
C ALA A 333 20.62 8.86 19.50
N PRO A 334 19.50 8.14 19.76
CA PRO A 334 18.46 8.64 20.67
C PRO A 334 18.96 8.86 22.10
N ALA A 335 19.86 8.00 22.58
CA ALA A 335 20.45 8.15 23.91
C ALA A 335 21.40 9.36 23.99
N TYR A 336 22.16 9.63 22.93
CA TYR A 336 23.00 10.82 22.83
C TYR A 336 22.15 12.10 22.69
N GLN A 337 21.10 12.08 21.88
CA GLN A 337 20.17 13.19 21.75
C GLN A 337 19.54 13.55 23.10
N LYS A 338 19.04 12.56 23.85
CA LYS A 338 18.49 12.77 25.19
C LYS A 338 19.51 13.34 26.18
N LYS A 339 20.78 12.93 26.09
CA LYS A 339 21.86 13.50 26.92
C LYS A 339 22.17 14.94 26.53
N TRP A 340 22.16 15.24 25.24
CA TRP A 340 22.38 16.59 24.70
C TRP A 340 21.27 17.55 25.11
N GLU A 341 20.00 17.15 24.96
CA GLU A 341 18.83 17.91 25.41
C GLU A 341 18.92 18.23 26.91
N ARG A 342 19.26 17.24 27.75
CA ARG A 342 19.51 17.47 29.19
C ARG A 342 20.66 18.45 29.47
N ALA A 343 21.74 18.39 28.69
CA ALA A 343 22.86 19.31 28.86
C ALA A 343 22.46 20.75 28.51
N LEU A 344 21.63 20.94 27.48
CA LEU A 344 21.05 22.24 27.13
C LEU A 344 20.15 22.78 28.24
N GLU A 345 19.25 21.95 28.79
CA GLU A 345 18.38 22.34 29.92
C GLU A 345 19.18 22.79 31.17
N VAL A 346 20.30 22.12 31.47
CA VAL A 346 21.17 22.49 32.59
C VAL A 346 21.86 23.82 32.30
N ARG A 347 22.37 24.02 31.08
CA ARG A 347 23.01 25.28 30.66
C ARG A 347 22.03 26.45 30.76
N GLU A 348 20.79 26.29 30.30
CA GLU A 348 19.77 27.34 30.37
C GLU A 348 19.45 27.73 31.82
N ARG A 349 19.37 26.75 32.73
CA ARG A 349 19.20 27.00 34.17
C ARG A 349 20.37 27.75 34.82
N PHE A 350 21.59 27.59 34.31
CA PHE A 350 22.76 28.32 34.80
C PHE A 350 22.84 29.76 34.28
N LEU A 351 22.14 30.08 33.19
CA LEU A 351 22.14 31.40 32.57
C LEU A 351 20.98 32.31 33.03
N GLN A 352 20.05 31.76 33.82
CA GLN A 352 19.00 32.49 34.54
C GLN A 352 19.47 32.77 35.97
#